data_AF-A0A7V6B7L7-F1
#
_entry.id   AF-A0A7V6B7L7-F1
#
_cell.length_a   1.000
_cell.length_b   1.000
_cell.length_c   1.000
_cell.angle_alpha   90.00
_cell.angle_beta   90.00
_cell.angle_gamma   90.00
#
_symmetry.space_group_name_H-M   'P 1'
#
loop_
_entity.id
_entity.type
_entity.pdbx_description
1 polymer ?
#
loop_
_entity_poly.entity_id
_entity_poly.type
_entity_poly.pdbx_seq_one_letter_code
_entity_poly.pdbx_strand_id
1 'polypeptide(L)'
;MICVQRVLTGEKGQRTTSAMNKTVARSGTASEPKGFTVLELMVVIAIVLFVSAAVVASVQSLRQASLSTQADRLAVSIRYLYDLAALNNTVYRLVIDMDSNAYWGEEVSESSRCGSAVLPSE
;
A
#
# COMPACT_ATOMS: atom_id res chain seq x y z
N MET A 1 15.94 5.18 -31.86
CA MET A 1 15.18 5.44 -33.09
C MET A 1 13.94 6.23 -32.70
N ILE A 2 14.02 7.56 -32.66
CA ILE A 2 13.50 8.51 -33.68
C ILE A 2 11.96 8.45 -33.70
N CYS A 3 11.22 9.47 -33.22
CA CYS A 3 11.08 10.73 -33.95
C CYS A 3 10.68 11.89 -33.01
N VAL A 4 11.52 12.92 -32.93
CA VAL A 4 11.19 14.25 -32.39
C VAL A 4 11.08 15.17 -33.61
N GLN A 5 9.85 15.56 -33.98
CA GLN A 5 9.63 16.50 -35.06
C GLN A 5 9.28 17.88 -34.50
N ARG A 6 10.29 18.74 -34.61
CA ARG A 6 10.36 20.19 -34.42
C ARG A 6 9.43 20.88 -35.43
N VAL A 7 8.54 21.76 -34.99
CA VAL A 7 7.89 22.76 -35.85
C VAL A 7 8.06 24.14 -35.26
N LEU A 8 8.47 25.03 -36.15
CA LEU A 8 9.17 26.28 -35.91
C LEU A 8 8.20 27.39 -35.52
N THR A 9 8.68 28.20 -34.59
CA THR A 9 8.16 29.50 -34.21
C THR A 9 8.08 30.43 -35.42
N GLY A 10 6.87 30.87 -35.76
CA GLY A 10 6.63 31.96 -36.71
C GLY A 10 6.50 33.29 -35.96
N GLU A 11 7.56 34.09 -35.98
CA GLU A 11 7.47 35.54 -35.77
C GLU A 11 6.75 36.18 -36.97
N LYS A 12 5.72 37.00 -36.73
CA LYS A 12 5.46 38.30 -37.39
C LYS A 12 4.37 39.08 -36.65
N GLY A 13 4.63 40.36 -36.38
CA GLY A 13 3.55 41.37 -36.37
C GLY A 13 3.43 42.28 -35.14
N GLN A 14 4.49 42.99 -34.77
CA GLN A 14 4.37 44.12 -33.84
C GLN A 14 3.79 45.33 -34.59
N ARG A 15 2.45 45.48 -34.54
CA ARG A 15 1.77 46.73 -34.86
C ARG A 15 1.38 47.44 -33.57
N THR A 16 1.94 48.62 -33.46
CA THR A 16 1.65 49.69 -32.53
C THR A 16 0.17 50.08 -32.56
N THR A 17 -0.50 49.93 -31.43
CA THR A 17 -1.63 50.80 -31.06
C THR A 17 -1.53 51.11 -29.58
N SER A 18 -0.94 52.27 -29.32
CA SER A 18 -1.15 53.08 -28.13
C SER A 18 -2.64 53.34 -27.96
N ALA A 19 -3.26 52.74 -26.94
CA ALA A 19 -4.36 53.34 -26.20
C ALA A 19 -4.74 52.43 -25.04
N MET A 20 -5.30 53.06 -24.01
CA MET A 20 -5.99 52.45 -22.87
C MET A 20 -5.12 52.17 -21.65
N ASN A 21 -4.69 53.26 -21.00
CA ASN A 21 -4.58 53.30 -19.54
C ASN A 21 -5.95 52.95 -18.92
N LYS A 22 -6.21 51.66 -18.69
CA LYS A 22 -7.24 51.25 -17.73
C LYS A 22 -6.60 51.39 -16.36
N THR A 23 -6.95 52.45 -15.65
CA THR A 23 -6.96 52.47 -14.19
C THR A 23 -7.89 51.36 -13.71
N VAL A 24 -7.34 50.16 -13.58
CA VAL A 24 -7.99 49.09 -12.83
C VAL A 24 -7.89 49.49 -11.38
N ALA A 25 -8.91 50.19 -10.89
CA ALA A 25 -9.17 50.29 -9.47
C ALA A 25 -9.44 48.88 -8.95
N ARG A 26 -8.39 48.19 -8.50
CA ARG A 26 -8.55 47.05 -7.61
C ARG A 26 -9.04 47.61 -6.28
N SER A 27 -10.35 47.75 -6.14
CA SER A 27 -10.97 47.70 -4.83
C SER A 27 -10.90 46.24 -4.37
N GLY A 28 -9.70 45.84 -3.94
CA GLY A 28 -9.57 44.64 -3.13
C GLY A 28 -10.27 44.95 -1.83
N THR A 29 -11.43 44.33 -1.60
CA THR A 29 -11.94 44.17 -0.24
C THR A 29 -10.86 43.41 0.51
N ALA A 30 -10.03 44.15 1.25
CA ALA A 30 -9.09 43.56 2.18
C ALA A 30 -9.92 42.68 3.10
N SER A 31 -9.83 41.37 2.90
CA SER A 31 -10.47 40.42 3.78
C SER A 31 -9.76 40.57 5.12
N GLU A 32 -10.44 41.18 6.08
CA GLU A 32 -9.94 41.22 7.45
C GLU A 32 -9.59 39.79 7.89
N PRO A 33 -8.43 39.60 8.53
CA PRO A 33 -8.04 38.29 9.03
C PRO A 33 -9.04 37.88 10.11
N LYS A 34 -9.91 36.92 9.77
CA LYS A 34 -10.89 36.37 10.70
C LYS A 34 -10.15 35.42 11.66
N GLY A 35 -10.11 35.78 12.94
CA GLY A 35 -9.59 34.92 13.99
C GLY A 35 -10.48 33.69 14.18
N PHE A 36 -9.86 32.54 14.45
CA PHE A 36 -10.55 31.29 14.74
C PHE A 36 -11.11 31.32 16.17
N THR A 37 -12.30 30.77 16.38
CA THR A 37 -12.85 30.64 17.74
C THR A 37 -12.31 29.38 18.42
N VAL A 38 -12.12 29.43 19.74
CA VAL A 38 -11.72 28.24 20.53
C VAL A 38 -12.75 27.11 20.40
N LEU A 39 -14.03 27.48 20.28
CA LEU A 39 -15.13 26.53 20.10
C LEU A 39 -14.98 25.76 18.78
N GLU A 40 -14.61 26.43 17.69
CA GLU A 40 -14.40 25.80 16.39
C GLU A 40 -13.29 24.76 16.45
N LEU A 41 -12.18 25.07 17.12
CA LEU A 41 -11.10 24.11 17.29
C LEU A 41 -11.53 22.88 18.11
N MET A 42 -12.30 23.08 19.19
CA MET A 42 -12.82 21.97 20.00
C MET A 42 -13.71 21.05 19.18
N VAL A 43 -14.61 21.61 18.36
CA VAL A 43 -15.50 20.83 17.50
C VAL A 43 -14.71 20.10 16.41
N VAL A 44 -13.74 20.75 15.78
CA VAL A 44 -12.88 20.14 14.75
C VAL A 44 -12.11 18.95 15.34
N ILE A 45 -11.49 19.10 16.51
CA ILE A 45 -10.76 18.00 17.17
C ILE A 45 -11.71 16.86 17.51
N ALA A 46 -12.91 17.14 18.02
CA ALA A 46 -13.91 16.11 18.31
C ALA A 46 -14.28 15.30 17.06
N ILE A 47 -14.50 15.98 15.93
CA ILE A 47 -14.82 15.32 14.66
C ILE A 47 -13.62 14.50 14.16
N VAL A 48 -12.41 15.05 14.22
CA VAL A 48 -11.18 14.35 13.79
C VAL A 48 -10.98 13.08 14.60
N LEU A 49 -11.12 13.13 15.92
CA LEU A 49 -10.98 11.96 16.79
C LEU A 49 -12.05 10.91 16.50
N PHE A 50 -13.30 11.34 16.29
CA PHE A 50 -14.39 10.43 15.96
C PHE A 50 -14.15 9.69 14.64
N VAL A 51 -13.78 10.43 13.59
CA VAL A 51 -13.50 9.85 12.27
C VAL A 51 -12.27 8.93 12.34
N SER A 52 -11.19 9.36 13.00
CA SER A 52 -9.98 8.54 13.12
C SER A 52 -10.21 7.26 13.94
N ALA A 53 -11.03 7.29 14.99
CA ALA A 53 -11.42 6.08 15.72
C ALA A 53 -12.17 5.08 14.81
N ALA A 54 -13.11 5.55 13.98
CA ALA A 54 -13.83 4.71 13.03
C ALA A 54 -12.89 4.08 11.98
N VAL A 55 -11.93 4.85 11.46
CA VAL A 55 -10.91 4.35 10.53
C VAL A 55 -10.04 3.27 11.20
N VAL A 56 -9.60 3.48 12.44
CA VAL A 56 -8.78 2.47 13.15
C VAL A 56 -9.57 1.17 13.37
N ALA A 57 -10.82 1.26 13.82
CA ALA A 57 -11.66 0.09 14.05
C ALA A 57 -11.90 -0.71 12.75
N SER A 58 -12.14 -0.02 11.62
CA SER A 58 -12.33 -0.68 10.33
C SER A 58 -11.05 -1.35 9.79
N VAL A 59 -9.87 -0.74 9.98
CA VAL A 59 -8.61 -1.36 9.58
C VAL A 59 -8.28 -2.59 10.45
N GLN A 60 -8.60 -2.55 11.75
CA GLN A 60 -8.36 -3.67 12.65
C GLN A 60 -9.21 -4.90 12.32
N SER A 61 -10.47 -4.73 11.92
CA SER A 61 -11.33 -5.86 11.52
C SER A 61 -10.83 -6.54 10.24
N LEU A 62 -10.39 -5.75 9.25
CA LEU A 62 -9.78 -6.27 8.02
C LEU A 62 -8.46 -7.00 8.27
N ARG A 63 -7.62 -6.48 9.18
CA ARG A 63 -6.36 -7.14 9.56
C ARG A 63 -6.59 -8.50 10.21
N GLN A 64 -7.53 -8.59 11.15
CA GLN A 64 -7.87 -9.86 11.80
C GLN A 64 -8.39 -10.90 10.79
N ALA A 65 -9.30 -10.48 9.89
CA ALA A 65 -9.81 -11.35 8.83
C ALA A 65 -8.71 -11.82 7.86
N SER A 66 -7.73 -10.96 7.57
CA SER A 66 -6.60 -11.31 6.70
C SER A 66 -5.64 -12.30 7.35
N LEU A 67 -5.45 -12.24 8.68
CA LEU A 67 -4.62 -13.19 9.41
C LEU A 67 -5.27 -14.57 9.49
N SER A 68 -6.56 -14.65 9.81
CA SER A 68 -7.28 -15.94 9.82
C SER A 68 -7.30 -16.57 8.43
N THR A 69 -7.58 -15.78 7.38
CA THR A 69 -7.57 -16.27 5.99
C THR A 69 -6.20 -16.79 5.56
N GLN A 70 -5.11 -16.16 5.99
CA GLN A 70 -3.76 -16.64 5.70
C GLN A 70 -3.45 -17.94 6.45
N ALA A 71 -3.85 -18.04 7.73
CA ALA A 71 -3.71 -19.27 8.50
C ALA A 71 -4.49 -20.44 7.90
N ASP A 72 -5.73 -20.19 7.43
CA ASP A 72 -6.55 -21.21 6.77
C ASP A 72 -5.90 -21.69 5.47
N ARG A 73 -5.33 -20.78 4.66
CA ARG A 73 -4.59 -21.15 3.45
C ARG A 73 -3.37 -22.03 3.75
N LEU A 74 -2.64 -21.72 4.82
CA LEU A 74 -1.52 -22.54 5.28
C LEU A 74 -1.98 -23.92 5.79
N ALA A 75 -3.10 -23.98 6.52
CA ALA A 75 -3.66 -25.25 6.97
C ALA A 75 -4.09 -26.15 5.80
N VAL A 76 -4.61 -25.56 4.71
CA VAL A 76 -4.93 -26.27 3.47
C VAL A 76 -3.66 -26.75 2.76
N SER A 77 -2.59 -25.96 2.71
CA SER A 77 -1.34 -26.38 2.06
C SER A 77 -0.66 -27.54 2.80
N ILE A 78 -0.69 -27.54 4.13
CA ILE A 78 -0.20 -28.66 4.95
C ILE A 78 -0.98 -29.95 4.65
N ARG A 79 -2.31 -29.87 4.60
CA ARG A 79 -3.15 -31.01 4.22
C ARG A 79 -2.85 -31.51 2.82
N TYR A 80 -2.70 -30.59 1.86
CA TYR A 80 -2.32 -30.94 0.49
C TYR A 80 -0.97 -31.66 0.42
N LEU A 81 0.04 -31.18 1.14
CA LEU A 81 1.36 -31.84 1.19
C LEU A 81 1.29 -33.21 1.87
N TYR A 82 0.41 -33.38 2.87
CA TYR A 82 0.18 -34.68 3.49
C TYR A 82 -0.44 -35.68 2.51
N ASP A 83 -1.47 -35.27 1.77
CA ASP A 83 -2.09 -36.12 0.74
C ASP A 83 -1.07 -36.47 -0.35
N LEU A 84 -0.25 -35.51 -0.75
CA LEU A 84 0.83 -35.74 -1.72
C LEU A 84 1.90 -36.69 -1.18
N ALA A 85 2.24 -36.60 0.11
CA ALA A 85 3.17 -37.51 0.78
C ALA A 85 2.62 -38.95 0.81
N ALA A 86 1.33 -39.10 1.10
CA ALA A 86 0.66 -40.39 1.12
C ALA A 86 0.57 -41.01 -0.28
N LEU A 87 0.34 -40.21 -1.32
CA LEU A 87 0.24 -40.67 -2.71
C LEU A 87 1.59 -41.08 -3.30
N ASN A 88 2.65 -40.30 -3.06
CA ASN A 88 3.97 -40.54 -3.63
C ASN A 88 4.87 -41.42 -2.74
N ASN A 89 4.44 -41.73 -1.52
CA ASN A 89 5.25 -42.42 -0.51
C ASN A 89 6.59 -41.69 -0.21
N THR A 90 6.67 -40.39 -0.52
CA THR A 90 7.80 -39.52 -0.19
C THR A 90 7.44 -38.52 0.90
N VAL A 91 8.40 -38.12 1.72
CA VAL A 91 8.22 -37.15 2.80
C VAL A 91 8.43 -35.77 2.19
N TYR A 92 7.49 -34.86 2.42
CA TYR A 92 7.64 -33.46 2.03
C TYR A 92 7.99 -32.60 3.24
N ARG A 93 8.96 -31.69 3.09
CA ARG A 93 9.31 -30.66 4.06
C ARG A 93 8.68 -29.35 3.61
N LEU A 94 7.86 -28.76 4.47
CA LEU A 94 7.35 -27.40 4.26
C LEU A 94 8.41 -26.39 4.72
N VAL A 95 8.90 -25.58 3.80
CA VAL A 95 9.80 -24.45 4.09
C VAL A 95 8.95 -23.19 4.20
N ILE A 96 9.15 -22.41 5.25
CA ILE A 96 8.43 -21.15 5.50
C ILE A 96 9.46 -20.03 5.56
N ASP A 97 9.36 -19.12 4.60
CA ASP A 97 10.15 -17.90 4.55
C ASP A 97 9.28 -16.74 5.08
N MET A 98 9.63 -16.25 6.27
CA MET A 98 8.91 -15.16 6.93
C MET A 98 9.28 -13.79 6.36
N ASP A 99 10.45 -13.67 5.75
CA ASP A 99 10.96 -12.42 5.17
C ASP A 99 10.32 -12.15 3.81
N SER A 100 10.18 -13.18 2.98
CA SER A 100 9.53 -13.10 1.66
C SER A 100 8.04 -13.42 1.68
N ASN A 101 7.46 -13.72 2.85
CA ASN A 101 6.07 -14.15 3.03
C ASN A 101 5.66 -15.31 2.09
N ALA A 102 6.57 -16.27 1.91
CA ALA A 102 6.38 -17.39 0.98
C ALA A 102 6.56 -18.73 1.68
N TYR A 103 5.92 -19.76 1.15
CA TYR A 103 6.12 -21.13 1.61
C TYR A 103 6.00 -22.11 0.44
N TRP A 104 6.75 -23.20 0.49
CA TRP A 104 6.71 -24.27 -0.51
C TRP A 104 7.08 -25.62 0.11
N GLY A 105 6.64 -26.70 -0.54
CA GLY A 105 6.98 -28.06 -0.16
C GLY A 105 8.18 -28.56 -0.96
N GLU A 106 9.19 -29.06 -0.27
CA GLU A 106 10.35 -29.74 -0.87
C GLU A 106 10.25 -31.23 -0.62
N GLU A 107 10.57 -32.04 -1.63
CA GLU A 107 10.63 -33.49 -1.46
C GLU A 107 11.92 -33.88 -0.72
N VAL A 108 11.78 -34.64 0.36
CA VAL A 108 12.91 -35.18 1.12
C VAL A 108 13.26 -36.54 0.54
N SER A 109 14.33 -36.58 -0.26
CA SER A 109 14.87 -37.82 -0.83
C SER A 109 15.35 -38.78 0.26
N GLU A 110 15.27 -40.08 -0.02
CA GLU A 110 15.65 -41.21 0.86
C GLU A 110 17.04 -41.02 1.51
N SER A 111 18.00 -40.45 0.76
CA SER A 111 19.37 -40.20 1.23
C SER A 111 19.47 -39.18 2.37
N SER A 112 18.43 -38.37 2.56
CA SER A 112 18.36 -37.28 3.54
C SER A 112 17.50 -37.63 4.76
N ARG A 113 16.90 -38.84 4.78
CA ARG A 113 15.97 -39.31 5.83
C ARG A 113 16.66 -39.87 7.08
N CYS A 114 17.98 -40.09 7.06
CA CYS A 114 18.71 -40.71 8.16
C CYS A 114 19.85 -39.80 8.65
N GLY A 115 19.71 -39.23 9.86
CA GLY A 115 20.88 -38.80 10.65
C GLY A 115 21.02 -37.32 11.01
N SER A 116 20.12 -36.42 10.60
CA SER A 116 20.16 -35.03 11.08
C SER A 116 18.75 -34.50 11.33
N ALA A 117 18.08 -35.08 12.32
CA ALA A 117 17.00 -34.37 13.00
C ALA A 117 17.63 -33.16 13.69
N VAL A 118 17.51 -32.01 13.02
CA VAL A 118 17.73 -30.67 13.52
C VAL A 118 16.75 -30.43 14.67
N LEU A 119 17.08 -30.97 15.84
CA LEU A 119 16.63 -30.43 17.10
C LEU A 119 17.82 -29.63 17.65
N PRO A 120 17.71 -28.30 17.86
CA PRO A 120 18.61 -27.66 18.82
C PRO A 120 18.41 -28.39 20.15
N SER A 121 19.49 -28.97 20.65
CA SER A 121 19.54 -29.59 21.97
C SER A 121 19.95 -28.52 22.95
N GLU A 122 18.94 -27.90 23.55
CA GLU A 122 19.06 -27.15 24.81
C GLU A 122 17.80 -27.33 25.64
#